data_AF-A0A521GGK3-F1
#
_entry.id   AF-A0A521GGK3-F1
#
_cell.length_a   1.000
_cell.length_b   1.000
_cell.length_c   1.000
_cell.angle_alpha   90.00
_cell.angle_beta   90.00
_cell.angle_gamma   90.00
#
_symmetry.space_group_name_H-M   'P 1'
#
loop_
_entity.id
_entity.type
_entity.pdbx_description
1 polymer ?
#
loop_
_entity_poly.entity_id
_entity_poly.type
_entity_poly.pdbx_seq_one_letter_code
_entity_poly.pdbx_strand_id
1 'polypeptide(L)'
;MQKYLFFLIIGLLWVGVAQAQPNLNRIEYFVDTDPGFGAATLVPGASGTAVADISFDVPLTGVSAGFHRLFIRARNANNQWSVAAHWPFFKDAIAGAADLSRIEYFVDADPGFGAGTNVPFTTGTTATDVPFILPLDNTSVGFHNLFVRAQTTEGRWSVVARRPFYKDEVNQQDIVRLEYFIDTDPGYGAATSVAINRGPTLTNLDYTVDLNGVTNGPHRLFVRAQNAQGRWSVLSVRDFTVQDNVIVVSGPTDWCRNTAFNIGFIATGTYNTGNIFTVQLSNPTGSFLSGVTTLATVNSLSSTALSVSIPNSVALGSGYRLRVVSSNPNLTNMPDIPLTIGGTCVCTTLATVKAGDWGDQTVWTCNRIPGSADAVRLRHLVRLPSGLIGNVRSISYDNNGSLRFGNDGRLRVGF
;
A
#
# COMPACT_ATOMS: atom_id res chain seq x y z
N MET A 1 -1.04 19.82 -47.00
CA MET A 1 -2.00 18.81 -46.51
C MET A 1 -2.15 19.03 -45.00
N GLN A 2 -3.16 19.79 -44.57
CA GLN A 2 -3.45 19.95 -43.14
C GLN A 2 -4.14 18.68 -42.65
N LYS A 3 -3.51 18.00 -41.69
CA LYS A 3 -4.09 16.86 -40.97
C LYS A 3 -4.79 17.43 -39.75
N TYR A 4 -6.09 17.20 -39.62
CA TYR A 4 -6.86 17.63 -38.45
C TYR A 4 -7.17 16.40 -37.59
N LEU A 5 -6.66 16.40 -36.35
CA LEU A 5 -6.85 15.33 -35.39
C LEU A 5 -8.12 15.61 -34.57
N PHE A 6 -9.15 14.77 -34.70
CA PHE A 6 -10.39 14.87 -33.91
C PHE A 6 -10.46 13.72 -32.91
N PHE A 7 -10.57 14.04 -31.61
CA PHE A 7 -10.88 13.06 -30.55
C PHE A 7 -12.40 13.01 -30.33
N LEU A 8 -12.98 11.81 -30.38
CA LEU A 8 -14.41 11.60 -30.19
C LEU A 8 -14.68 10.72 -28.95
N ILE A 9 -15.39 11.29 -27.97
CA ILE A 9 -15.97 10.53 -26.84
C ILE A 9 -17.49 10.49 -27.07
N ILE A 10 -18.04 9.31 -27.38
CA ILE A 10 -19.49 9.11 -27.51
C ILE A 10 -20.04 8.65 -26.17
N GLY A 11 -20.72 9.54 -25.43
CA GLY A 11 -21.52 9.17 -24.26
C GLY A 11 -22.99 8.99 -24.63
N LEU A 12 -23.52 7.76 -24.54
CA LEU A 12 -24.96 7.51 -24.62
C LEU A 12 -25.52 7.27 -23.21
N LEU A 13 -26.37 8.19 -22.73
CA LEU A 13 -27.17 8.02 -21.51
C LEU A 13 -28.43 7.21 -21.83
N TRP A 14 -28.61 6.06 -21.19
CA TRP A 14 -29.94 5.46 -21.02
C TRP A 14 -30.06 4.73 -19.69
N VAL A 15 -31.18 4.92 -19.01
CA VAL A 15 -31.55 4.32 -17.72
C VAL A 15 -32.39 3.08 -18.01
N GLY A 16 -31.89 1.90 -17.65
CA GLY A 16 -32.68 0.66 -17.64
C GLY A 16 -31.92 -0.58 -18.11
N VAL A 17 -31.75 -1.53 -17.18
CA VAL A 17 -31.34 -2.94 -17.32
C VAL A 17 -30.07 -3.20 -18.14
N ALA A 18 -29.05 -3.76 -17.48
CA ALA A 18 -27.77 -4.13 -18.09
C ALA A 18 -27.93 -5.19 -19.21
N GLN A 19 -28.23 -4.74 -20.42
CA GLN A 19 -27.94 -5.46 -21.65
C GLN A 19 -26.59 -4.98 -22.16
N ALA A 20 -25.73 -5.91 -22.59
CA ALA A 20 -24.47 -5.57 -23.24
C ALA A 20 -24.75 -4.60 -24.41
N GLN A 21 -24.01 -3.49 -24.47
CA GLN A 21 -24.18 -2.52 -25.56
C GLN A 21 -24.01 -3.23 -26.92
N PRO A 22 -24.99 -3.15 -27.83
CA PRO A 22 -24.87 -3.81 -29.13
C PRO A 22 -23.71 -3.19 -29.92
N ASN A 23 -22.86 -4.04 -30.49
CA ASN A 23 -21.69 -3.62 -31.26
C ASN A 23 -22.05 -2.58 -32.34
N LEU A 24 -21.16 -1.63 -32.57
CA LEU A 24 -21.26 -0.77 -33.76
C LEU A 24 -20.79 -1.56 -34.97
N ASN A 25 -21.59 -1.54 -36.04
CA ASN A 25 -21.25 -2.20 -37.31
C ASN A 25 -20.98 -1.21 -38.45
N ARG A 26 -21.23 0.09 -38.24
CA ARG A 26 -20.98 1.14 -39.22
C ARG A 26 -20.86 2.50 -38.55
N ILE A 27 -19.92 3.32 -39.00
CA ILE A 27 -19.87 4.76 -38.73
C ILE A 27 -19.74 5.48 -40.06
N GLU A 28 -20.49 6.55 -40.25
CA GLU A 28 -20.45 7.37 -41.46
C GLU A 28 -20.46 8.86 -41.12
N TYR A 29 -19.90 9.67 -42.02
CA TYR A 29 -19.84 11.12 -41.91
C TYR A 29 -20.28 11.83 -43.20
N PHE A 30 -20.75 13.06 -43.05
CA PHE A 30 -21.12 13.95 -44.17
C PHE A 30 -20.93 15.42 -43.79
N VAL A 31 -20.79 16.30 -44.78
CA VAL A 31 -20.67 17.75 -44.60
C VAL A 31 -21.94 18.43 -45.07
N ASP A 32 -22.53 19.24 -44.19
CA ASP A 32 -23.74 20.05 -44.36
C ASP A 32 -25.04 19.29 -44.66
N THR A 33 -25.13 18.63 -45.82
CA THR A 33 -26.37 17.98 -46.29
C THR A 33 -26.34 16.50 -45.95
N ASP A 34 -27.36 16.01 -45.23
CA ASP A 34 -27.51 14.58 -44.92
C ASP A 34 -27.93 13.81 -46.18
N PRO A 35 -27.12 12.87 -46.69
CA PRO A 35 -27.45 12.08 -47.86
C PRO A 35 -28.46 10.96 -47.56
N GLY A 36 -28.89 10.81 -46.29
CA GLY A 36 -29.75 9.74 -45.83
C GLY A 36 -28.95 8.56 -45.27
N PHE A 37 -29.64 7.76 -44.44
CA PHE A 37 -29.04 6.66 -43.70
C PHE A 37 -28.37 5.64 -44.61
N GLY A 38 -27.07 5.41 -44.40
CA GLY A 38 -26.31 4.43 -45.14
C GLY A 38 -25.80 4.91 -46.50
N ALA A 39 -26.01 6.18 -46.85
CA ALA A 39 -25.53 6.81 -48.09
C ALA A 39 -24.36 7.77 -47.87
N ALA A 40 -23.96 8.02 -46.62
CA ALA A 40 -22.83 8.90 -46.30
C ALA A 40 -21.49 8.16 -46.36
N THR A 41 -20.39 8.92 -46.27
CA THR A 41 -19.03 8.39 -46.41
C THR A 41 -18.66 7.57 -45.18
N LEU A 42 -18.15 6.35 -45.39
CA LEU A 42 -17.74 5.46 -44.30
C LEU A 42 -16.50 6.00 -43.57
N VAL A 43 -16.52 5.92 -42.24
CA VAL A 43 -15.33 6.11 -41.40
C VAL A 43 -14.56 4.78 -41.33
N PRO A 44 -13.28 4.72 -41.75
CA PRO A 44 -12.46 3.50 -41.66
C PRO A 44 -12.28 3.01 -40.20
N GLY A 45 -12.22 1.69 -39.99
CA GLY A 45 -11.93 1.09 -38.68
C GLY A 45 -13.11 0.93 -37.71
N ALA A 46 -14.34 1.16 -38.17
CA ALA A 46 -15.53 1.28 -37.34
C ALA A 46 -16.32 -0.03 -37.10
N SER A 47 -15.70 -1.05 -36.47
CA SER A 47 -16.43 -2.22 -35.98
C SER A 47 -15.92 -2.71 -34.61
N GLY A 48 -16.82 -2.92 -33.64
CA GLY A 48 -16.45 -3.41 -32.31
C GLY A 48 -17.45 -3.11 -31.19
N THR A 49 -17.21 -3.70 -30.01
CA THR A 49 -17.98 -3.53 -28.74
C THR A 49 -17.72 -2.17 -28.08
N ALA A 50 -16.56 -1.56 -28.34
CA ALA A 50 -16.18 -0.24 -27.86
C ALA A 50 -15.27 0.40 -28.92
N VAL A 51 -15.76 1.46 -29.55
CA VAL A 51 -15.00 2.23 -30.52
C VAL A 51 -14.60 3.53 -29.82
N ALA A 52 -13.39 3.53 -29.24
CA ALA A 52 -12.78 4.71 -28.63
C ALA A 52 -11.63 5.21 -29.52
N ASP A 53 -11.43 6.52 -29.56
CA ASP A 53 -10.25 7.17 -30.16
C ASP A 53 -10.02 6.89 -31.66
N ILE A 54 -11.09 6.79 -32.47
CA ILE A 54 -10.94 6.77 -33.94
C ILE A 54 -10.43 8.14 -34.41
N SER A 55 -9.29 8.13 -35.08
CA SER A 55 -8.78 9.25 -35.87
C SER A 55 -8.94 8.95 -37.36
N PHE A 56 -9.53 9.89 -38.10
CA PHE A 56 -9.67 9.80 -39.57
C PHE A 56 -9.63 11.19 -40.21
N ASP A 57 -9.21 11.25 -41.47
CA ASP A 57 -9.18 12.47 -42.26
C ASP A 57 -10.51 12.68 -43.01
N VAL A 58 -11.00 13.93 -43.03
CA VAL A 58 -12.17 14.35 -43.80
C VAL A 58 -11.71 15.18 -44.99
N PRO A 59 -11.79 14.66 -46.24
CA PRO A 59 -11.47 15.44 -47.43
C PRO A 59 -12.46 16.58 -47.62
N LEU A 60 -11.96 17.81 -47.80
CA LEU A 60 -12.78 19.01 -48.04
C LEU A 60 -12.73 19.48 -49.50
N THR A 61 -12.29 18.61 -50.41
CA THR A 61 -12.31 18.86 -51.86
C THR A 61 -13.75 19.05 -52.32
N GLY A 62 -14.06 20.19 -52.95
CA GLY A 62 -15.41 20.52 -53.41
C GLY A 62 -16.30 21.23 -52.38
N VAL A 63 -15.88 21.32 -51.12
CA VAL A 63 -16.55 22.18 -50.12
C VAL A 63 -16.19 23.64 -50.41
N SER A 64 -17.16 24.57 -50.41
CA SER A 64 -16.91 26.00 -50.65
C SER A 64 -16.12 26.65 -49.49
N ALA A 65 -15.75 27.91 -49.62
CA ALA A 65 -15.33 28.68 -48.43
C ALA A 65 -16.57 29.11 -47.64
N GLY A 66 -16.46 29.22 -46.32
CA GLY A 66 -17.55 29.61 -45.42
C GLY A 66 -17.71 28.71 -44.20
N PHE A 67 -18.84 28.89 -43.51
CA PHE A 67 -19.24 28.05 -42.38
C PHE A 67 -19.87 26.75 -42.86
N HIS A 68 -19.45 25.65 -42.26
CA HIS A 68 -19.88 24.30 -42.56
C HIS A 68 -20.10 23.50 -41.26
N ARG A 69 -20.79 22.37 -41.37
CA ARG A 69 -20.97 21.41 -40.27
C ARG A 69 -20.56 20.01 -40.73
N LEU A 70 -19.63 19.40 -40.00
CA LEU A 70 -19.34 17.98 -40.13
C LEU A 70 -20.33 17.21 -39.25
N PHE A 71 -21.02 16.23 -39.82
CA PHE A 71 -21.91 15.33 -39.11
C PHE A 71 -21.32 13.92 -39.09
N ILE A 72 -21.47 13.21 -37.97
CA ILE A 72 -21.06 11.82 -37.81
C ILE A 72 -22.20 11.05 -37.13
N ARG A 73 -22.53 9.87 -37.64
CA ARG A 73 -23.49 8.95 -37.00
C ARG A 73 -23.02 7.51 -37.07
N ALA A 74 -23.46 6.71 -36.11
CA ALA A 74 -23.13 5.30 -35.99
C ALA A 74 -24.38 4.42 -36.12
N ARG A 75 -24.21 3.19 -36.61
CA ARG A 75 -25.23 2.15 -36.66
C ARG A 75 -24.80 0.99 -35.77
N ASN A 76 -25.74 0.49 -34.97
CA ASN A 76 -25.52 -0.72 -34.17
C ASN A 76 -25.81 -2.01 -34.98
N ALA A 77 -25.42 -3.14 -34.42
CA ALA A 77 -25.66 -4.47 -34.99
C ALA A 77 -27.15 -4.78 -35.24
N ASN A 78 -28.06 -4.11 -34.52
CA ASN A 78 -29.51 -4.21 -34.70
C ASN A 78 -30.05 -3.25 -35.78
N ASN A 79 -29.16 -2.69 -36.60
CA ASN A 79 -29.49 -1.80 -37.70
C ASN A 79 -30.08 -0.43 -37.32
N GLN A 80 -29.99 -0.03 -36.05
CA GLN A 80 -30.47 1.25 -35.54
C GLN A 80 -29.38 2.31 -35.62
N TRP A 81 -29.74 3.52 -36.05
CA TRP A 81 -28.83 4.65 -36.18
C TRP A 81 -28.86 5.55 -34.95
N SER A 82 -27.70 6.08 -34.57
CA SER A 82 -27.58 7.15 -33.60
C SER A 82 -28.12 8.47 -34.15
N VAL A 83 -28.39 9.42 -33.26
CA VAL A 83 -28.46 10.83 -33.64
C VAL A 83 -27.12 11.23 -34.27
N ALA A 84 -27.15 12.09 -35.29
CA ALA A 84 -25.95 12.63 -35.88
C ALA A 84 -25.34 13.69 -34.96
N ALA A 85 -24.15 13.41 -34.44
CA ALA A 85 -23.33 14.42 -33.76
C ALA A 85 -22.75 15.37 -34.81
N HIS A 86 -22.61 16.65 -34.49
CA HIS A 86 -22.09 17.63 -35.43
C HIS A 86 -21.09 18.60 -34.83
N TRP A 87 -20.13 19.02 -35.66
CA TRP A 87 -19.11 20.01 -35.33
C TRP A 87 -19.11 21.12 -36.38
N PRO A 88 -19.32 22.38 -35.99
CA PRO A 88 -19.15 23.49 -36.91
C PRO A 88 -17.67 23.68 -37.22
N PHE A 89 -17.37 24.03 -38.47
CA PHE A 89 -16.04 24.47 -38.89
C PHE A 89 -16.16 25.60 -39.92
N PHE A 90 -15.12 26.44 -40.01
CA PHE A 90 -15.02 27.46 -41.04
C PHE A 90 -13.91 27.08 -42.01
N LYS A 91 -14.24 26.95 -43.30
CA LYS A 91 -13.29 26.69 -44.37
C LYS A 91 -12.96 28.01 -45.05
N ASP A 92 -11.69 28.40 -45.01
CA ASP A 92 -11.21 29.57 -45.76
C ASP A 92 -10.24 29.15 -46.87
N ALA A 93 -10.23 29.90 -47.96
CA ALA A 93 -9.24 29.75 -49.00
C ALA A 93 -8.00 30.57 -48.60
N ILE A 94 -7.00 29.91 -48.02
CA ILE A 94 -5.69 30.55 -47.81
C ILE A 94 -5.03 30.64 -49.20
N ALA A 95 -5.18 31.80 -49.86
CA ALA A 95 -4.27 32.18 -50.93
C ALA A 95 -2.84 32.07 -50.38
N GLY A 96 -1.93 31.43 -51.13
CA GLY A 96 -0.59 30.97 -50.75
C GLY A 96 -0.05 31.43 -49.39
N ALA A 97 0.33 30.48 -48.54
CA ALA A 97 0.73 30.73 -47.16
C ALA A 97 1.74 31.89 -47.04
N ALA A 98 1.26 33.08 -46.68
CA ALA A 98 2.09 34.22 -46.35
C ALA A 98 2.81 33.92 -45.04
N ASP A 99 4.08 34.29 -44.95
CA ASP A 99 4.84 34.17 -43.71
C ASP A 99 4.17 34.96 -42.58
N LEU A 100 4.33 34.48 -41.37
CA LEU A 100 3.96 35.23 -40.17
C LEU A 100 4.95 36.38 -39.97
N SER A 101 4.44 37.58 -39.77
CA SER A 101 5.21 38.78 -39.45
C SER A 101 5.22 39.08 -37.95
N ARG A 102 4.18 38.66 -37.22
CA ARG A 102 4.03 38.93 -35.79
C ARG A 102 3.20 37.87 -35.10
N ILE A 103 3.54 37.57 -33.85
CA ILE A 103 2.66 36.90 -32.89
C ILE A 103 2.58 37.82 -31.68
N GLU A 104 1.38 38.10 -31.18
CA GLU A 104 1.20 38.89 -29.96
C GLU A 104 0.22 38.24 -29.00
N TYR A 105 0.41 38.52 -27.72
CA TYR A 105 -0.48 38.08 -26.66
C TYR A 105 -0.98 39.27 -25.81
N PHE A 106 -2.09 39.05 -25.11
CA PHE A 106 -2.62 39.96 -24.10
C PHE A 106 -3.46 39.17 -23.07
N VAL A 107 -3.65 39.75 -21.89
CA VAL A 107 -4.45 39.17 -20.81
C VAL A 107 -5.73 39.99 -20.62
N ASP A 108 -6.86 39.31 -20.68
CA ASP A 108 -8.23 39.83 -20.53
C ASP A 108 -8.66 40.91 -21.54
N ALA A 109 -8.19 42.15 -21.39
CA ALA A 109 -8.60 43.25 -22.26
C ALA A 109 -7.78 43.25 -23.56
N ASP A 110 -8.46 43.26 -24.71
CA ASP A 110 -7.80 43.40 -26.01
C ASP A 110 -7.29 44.83 -26.21
N PRO A 111 -5.97 45.07 -26.32
CA PRO A 111 -5.41 46.40 -26.51
C PRO A 111 -5.58 46.92 -27.94
N GLY A 112 -6.17 46.13 -28.84
CA GLY A 112 -6.26 46.41 -30.27
C GLY A 112 -5.07 45.87 -31.05
N PHE A 113 -5.27 45.71 -32.36
CA PHE A 113 -4.31 45.06 -33.25
C PHE A 113 -2.93 45.75 -33.26
N GLY A 114 -1.88 44.97 -32.98
CA GLY A 114 -0.51 45.46 -32.98
C GLY A 114 -0.08 46.16 -31.69
N ALA A 115 -0.98 46.27 -30.70
CA ALA A 115 -0.69 46.82 -29.38
C ALA A 115 -0.49 45.73 -28.31
N GLY A 116 -0.61 44.44 -28.67
CA GLY A 116 -0.31 43.33 -27.79
C GLY A 116 1.20 43.13 -27.58
N THR A 117 1.55 42.36 -26.55
CA THR A 117 2.95 42.02 -26.26
C THR A 117 3.47 41.03 -27.30
N ASN A 118 4.59 41.38 -27.96
CA ASN A 118 5.18 40.55 -29.01
C ASN A 118 5.74 39.23 -28.44
N VAL A 119 5.41 38.11 -29.09
CA VAL A 119 5.99 36.79 -28.83
C VAL A 119 7.09 36.55 -29.86
N PRO A 120 8.37 36.40 -29.46
CA PRO A 120 9.44 36.02 -30.37
C PRO A 120 9.19 34.64 -30.97
N PHE A 121 9.37 34.51 -32.28
CA PHE A 121 9.23 33.24 -33.00
C PHE A 121 10.16 33.23 -34.22
N THR A 122 10.43 32.05 -34.78
CA THR A 122 11.17 31.93 -36.04
C THR A 122 10.22 32.17 -37.21
N THR A 123 10.55 33.13 -38.08
CA THR A 123 9.73 33.50 -39.24
C THR A 123 9.49 32.32 -40.18
N GLY A 124 8.26 32.21 -40.67
CA GLY A 124 7.85 31.21 -41.65
C GLY A 124 6.33 31.17 -41.79
N THR A 125 5.84 30.28 -42.64
CA THR A 125 4.41 30.10 -42.92
C THR A 125 3.63 29.43 -41.79
N THR A 126 4.33 28.89 -40.78
CA THR A 126 3.75 28.25 -39.60
C THR A 126 4.68 28.43 -38.42
N ALA A 127 4.11 28.65 -37.23
CA ALA A 127 4.83 28.63 -35.97
C ALA A 127 4.18 27.60 -35.04
N THR A 128 4.94 26.59 -34.63
CA THR A 128 4.47 25.49 -33.77
C THR A 128 5.31 25.47 -32.50
N ASP A 129 4.69 25.16 -31.37
CA ASP A 129 5.35 25.01 -30.07
C ASP A 129 6.24 26.20 -29.65
N VAL A 130 5.83 27.43 -29.96
CA VAL A 130 6.56 28.65 -29.61
C VAL A 130 6.50 28.87 -28.08
N PRO A 131 7.61 28.68 -27.33
CA PRO A 131 7.59 28.88 -25.89
C PRO A 131 7.75 30.37 -25.57
N PHE A 132 7.00 30.87 -24.61
CA PHE A 132 7.22 32.20 -24.05
C PHE A 132 6.83 32.25 -22.57
N ILE A 133 7.40 33.21 -21.85
CA ILE A 133 7.09 33.47 -20.44
C ILE A 133 5.93 34.47 -20.41
N LEU A 134 4.89 34.14 -19.65
CA LEU A 134 3.78 35.04 -19.37
C LEU A 134 4.01 35.72 -18.00
N PRO A 135 4.49 36.98 -17.95
CA PRO A 135 4.60 37.71 -16.70
C PRO A 135 3.21 38.04 -16.14
N LEU A 136 3.00 37.79 -14.85
CA LEU A 136 1.69 37.94 -14.17
C LEU A 136 1.75 38.89 -12.97
N ASP A 137 2.86 39.60 -12.77
CA ASP A 137 3.09 40.41 -11.56
C ASP A 137 2.02 41.50 -11.34
N ASN A 138 1.46 42.02 -12.43
CA ASN A 138 0.40 43.04 -12.41
C ASN A 138 -1.01 42.47 -12.67
N THR A 139 -1.16 41.14 -12.68
CA THR A 139 -2.46 40.48 -12.83
C THR A 139 -3.05 40.20 -11.44
N SER A 140 -4.33 40.50 -11.22
CA SER A 140 -5.00 40.21 -9.94
C SER A 140 -5.10 38.70 -9.66
N VAL A 141 -5.42 38.31 -8.42
CA VAL A 141 -5.89 36.95 -8.15
C VAL A 141 -7.27 36.75 -8.77
N GLY A 142 -7.51 35.59 -9.40
CA GLY A 142 -8.80 35.25 -9.98
C GLY A 142 -8.72 34.54 -11.32
N PHE A 143 -9.86 34.45 -12.00
CA PHE A 143 -9.97 33.91 -13.36
C PHE A 143 -9.58 34.95 -14.41
N HIS A 144 -8.73 34.54 -15.34
CA HIS A 144 -8.19 35.34 -16.42
C HIS A 144 -8.21 34.58 -17.75
N ASN A 145 -8.05 35.30 -18.85
CA ASN A 145 -7.93 34.72 -20.18
C ASN A 145 -6.66 35.22 -20.86
N LEU A 146 -5.81 34.29 -21.27
CA LEU A 146 -4.72 34.56 -22.20
C LEU A 146 -5.27 34.53 -23.62
N PHE A 147 -5.00 35.59 -24.37
CA PHE A 147 -5.32 35.68 -25.78
C PHE A 147 -4.04 35.74 -26.60
N VAL A 148 -4.02 35.05 -27.74
CA VAL A 148 -2.90 35.07 -28.69
C VAL A 148 -3.44 35.23 -30.10
N ARG A 149 -2.83 36.11 -30.89
CA ARG A 149 -3.14 36.26 -32.32
C ARG A 149 -1.85 36.45 -33.11
N ALA A 150 -1.90 36.06 -34.39
CA ALA A 150 -0.78 36.19 -35.31
C ALA A 150 -1.15 37.09 -36.49
N GLN A 151 -0.16 37.78 -37.05
CA GLN A 151 -0.30 38.61 -38.25
C GLN A 151 0.54 38.02 -39.37
N THR A 152 0.04 38.03 -40.60
CA THR A 152 0.83 37.69 -41.79
C THR A 152 1.66 38.88 -42.26
N THR A 153 2.64 38.65 -43.15
CA THR A 153 3.41 39.71 -43.84
C THR A 153 2.53 40.63 -44.68
N GLU A 154 1.34 40.18 -45.08
CA GLU A 154 0.32 40.99 -45.77
C GLU A 154 -0.55 41.81 -44.80
N GLY A 155 -0.25 41.77 -43.50
CA GLY A 155 -0.93 42.56 -42.47
C GLY A 155 -2.25 41.97 -41.97
N ARG A 156 -2.66 40.77 -42.42
CA ARG A 156 -3.90 40.11 -41.99
C ARG A 156 -3.73 39.43 -40.63
N TRP A 157 -4.66 39.67 -39.71
CA TRP A 157 -4.67 39.04 -38.39
C TRP A 157 -5.45 37.73 -38.39
N SER A 158 -4.95 36.76 -37.63
CA SER A 158 -5.64 35.49 -37.35
C SER A 158 -6.87 35.73 -36.47
N VAL A 159 -7.72 34.70 -36.39
CA VAL A 159 -8.63 34.56 -35.25
C VAL A 159 -7.83 34.54 -33.95
N VAL A 160 -8.39 35.09 -32.88
CA VAL A 160 -7.75 35.15 -31.57
C VAL A 160 -7.93 33.81 -30.86
N ALA A 161 -6.82 33.15 -30.53
CA ALA A 161 -6.82 31.97 -29.68
C ALA A 161 -6.98 32.39 -28.21
N ARG A 162 -7.86 31.73 -27.46
CA ARG A 162 -8.14 32.00 -26.04
C ARG A 162 -7.79 30.79 -25.19
N ARG A 163 -7.09 31.03 -24.08
CA ARG A 163 -6.80 30.04 -23.04
C ARG A 163 -7.14 30.60 -21.65
N PRO A 164 -8.19 30.11 -20.97
CA PRO A 164 -8.49 30.53 -19.60
C PRO A 164 -7.46 29.99 -18.62
N PHE A 165 -7.19 30.75 -17.55
CA PHE A 165 -6.36 30.34 -16.43
C PHE A 165 -6.86 30.98 -15.12
N TYR A 166 -6.44 30.43 -13.98
CA TYR A 166 -6.69 31.01 -12.65
C TYR A 166 -5.35 31.41 -12.03
N LYS A 167 -5.19 32.69 -11.66
CA LYS A 167 -4.04 33.17 -10.89
C LYS A 167 -4.41 33.12 -9.41
N ASP A 168 -3.56 32.49 -8.62
CA ASP A 168 -3.68 32.50 -7.16
C ASP A 168 -2.49 33.23 -6.52
N GLU A 169 -2.67 33.74 -5.31
CA GLU A 169 -1.59 34.26 -4.47
C GLU A 169 -1.34 33.28 -3.34
N VAL A 170 -0.20 32.60 -3.38
CA VAL A 170 0.23 31.75 -2.26
C VAL A 170 0.88 32.65 -1.22
N ASN A 171 0.06 33.37 -0.45
CA ASN A 171 0.54 33.99 0.78
C ASN A 171 0.76 32.87 1.80
N GLN A 172 1.98 32.32 1.82
CA GLN A 172 2.32 31.16 2.63
C GLN A 172 2.26 31.54 4.13
N GLN A 173 1.15 31.20 4.77
CA GLN A 173 0.93 31.42 6.19
C GLN A 173 1.54 30.27 7.01
N ASP A 174 2.00 30.59 8.21
CA ASP A 174 2.46 29.57 9.16
C ASP A 174 1.34 28.59 9.49
N ILE A 175 1.69 27.31 9.53
CA ILE A 175 0.86 26.25 10.09
C ILE A 175 1.01 26.34 11.61
N VAL A 176 -0.09 26.65 12.30
CA VAL A 176 -0.11 26.88 13.74
C VAL A 176 -0.70 25.72 14.53
N ARG A 177 -1.44 24.83 13.85
CA ARG A 177 -2.05 23.64 14.44
C ARG A 177 -2.10 22.51 13.42
N LEU A 178 -1.94 21.27 13.91
CA LEU A 178 -2.19 20.05 13.17
C LEU A 178 -3.05 19.13 14.05
N GLU A 179 -4.05 18.48 13.48
CA GLU A 179 -4.87 17.49 14.19
C GLU A 179 -5.19 16.29 13.30
N TYR A 180 -5.43 15.15 13.94
CA TYR A 180 -5.83 13.92 13.29
C TYR A 180 -7.06 13.29 13.94
N PHE A 181 -7.81 12.51 13.15
CA PHE A 181 -8.90 11.68 13.62
C PHE A 181 -9.02 10.41 12.77
N ILE A 182 -9.66 9.39 13.31
CA ILE A 182 -9.88 8.09 12.64
C ILE A 182 -11.36 7.96 12.31
N ASP A 183 -11.65 7.71 11.04
CA ASP A 183 -12.97 7.51 10.42
C ASP A 183 -13.95 8.69 10.52
N THR A 184 -14.37 9.05 11.74
CA THR A 184 -15.42 10.06 11.98
C THR A 184 -14.78 11.40 12.34
N ASP A 185 -15.10 12.45 11.58
CA ASP A 185 -14.64 13.82 11.87
C ASP A 185 -15.37 14.39 13.09
N PRO A 186 -14.66 14.71 14.19
CA PRO A 186 -15.28 15.33 15.37
C PRO A 186 -15.59 16.82 15.19
N GLY A 187 -15.24 17.39 14.04
CA GLY A 187 -15.35 18.82 13.74
C GLY A 187 -14.06 19.59 14.04
N TYR A 188 -13.95 20.77 13.43
CA TYR A 188 -12.75 21.59 13.46
C TYR A 188 -12.29 21.94 14.87
N GLY A 189 -11.03 21.61 15.19
CA GLY A 189 -10.43 21.93 16.49
C GLY A 189 -10.81 20.97 17.62
N ALA A 190 -11.65 19.96 17.35
CA ALA A 190 -12.08 18.95 18.32
C ALA A 190 -11.35 17.60 18.16
N ALA A 191 -10.54 17.44 17.12
CA ALA A 191 -9.74 16.25 16.88
C ALA A 191 -8.45 16.23 17.72
N THR A 192 -7.75 15.09 17.69
CA THR A 192 -6.52 14.89 18.47
C THR A 192 -5.42 15.77 17.91
N SER A 193 -4.92 16.70 18.73
CA SER A 193 -3.89 17.66 18.30
C SER A 193 -2.50 17.02 18.27
N VAL A 194 -1.73 17.33 17.22
CA VAL A 194 -0.34 16.91 17.05
C VAL A 194 0.57 18.09 17.38
N ALA A 195 1.57 17.86 18.22
CA ALA A 195 2.58 18.86 18.51
C ALA A 195 3.44 19.13 17.27
N ILE A 196 3.58 20.41 16.90
CA ILE A 196 4.34 20.85 15.73
C ILE A 196 5.20 22.07 16.07
N ASN A 197 6.31 22.22 15.36
CA ASN A 197 7.00 23.50 15.27
C ASN A 197 6.28 24.34 14.23
N ARG A 198 5.75 25.49 14.64
CA ARG A 198 5.00 26.37 13.73
C ARG A 198 5.92 26.90 12.64
N GLY A 199 5.38 27.00 11.44
CA GLY A 199 6.12 27.53 10.30
C GLY A 199 5.38 27.36 8.98
N PRO A 200 5.88 27.96 7.90
CA PRO A 200 5.21 27.98 6.61
C PRO A 200 5.16 26.59 5.94
N THR A 201 6.00 25.66 6.39
CA THR A 201 6.07 24.27 5.96
C THR A 201 6.45 23.38 7.15
N LEU A 202 5.82 22.21 7.25
CA LEU A 202 6.23 21.16 8.18
C LEU A 202 7.00 20.08 7.39
N THR A 203 8.28 19.88 7.69
CA THR A 203 9.13 18.85 7.05
C THR A 203 9.47 17.74 8.05
N ASN A 204 9.46 16.48 7.58
CA ASN A 204 9.80 15.28 8.36
C ASN A 204 9.08 15.21 9.72
N LEU A 205 7.78 15.52 9.73
CA LEU A 205 6.98 15.41 10.94
C LEU A 205 6.66 13.94 11.22
N ASP A 206 7.35 13.36 12.19
CA ASP A 206 7.03 12.06 12.76
C ASP A 206 6.20 12.22 14.03
N TYR A 207 5.05 11.55 14.09
CA TYR A 207 4.20 11.49 15.28
C TYR A 207 3.51 10.13 15.37
N THR A 208 3.14 9.75 16.59
CA THR A 208 2.42 8.50 16.85
C THR A 208 0.92 8.74 16.85
N VAL A 209 0.19 7.82 16.22
CA VAL A 209 -1.27 7.77 16.23
C VAL A 209 -1.68 6.75 17.27
N ASP A 210 -2.52 7.15 18.22
CA ASP A 210 -3.09 6.21 19.18
C ASP A 210 -4.20 5.39 18.51
N LEU A 211 -4.11 4.06 18.62
CA LEU A 211 -5.08 3.12 18.09
C LEU A 211 -5.93 2.46 19.19
N ASN A 212 -5.79 2.89 20.45
CA ASN A 212 -6.60 2.40 21.55
C ASN A 212 -8.09 2.60 21.26
N GLY A 213 -8.87 1.52 21.34
CA GLY A 213 -10.31 1.53 21.08
C GLY A 213 -10.70 1.55 19.60
N VAL A 214 -9.73 1.55 18.67
CA VAL A 214 -10.00 1.34 17.24
C VAL A 214 -10.27 -0.16 17.04
N THR A 215 -11.41 -0.47 16.43
CA THR A 215 -11.82 -1.85 16.15
C THR A 215 -10.92 -2.51 15.11
N ASN A 216 -10.99 -3.83 14.97
CA ASN A 216 -10.35 -4.49 13.83
C ASN A 216 -11.12 -4.21 12.53
N GLY A 217 -10.38 -4.04 11.45
CA GLY A 217 -10.93 -3.79 10.12
C GLY A 217 -10.21 -2.68 9.37
N PRO A 218 -10.72 -2.30 8.19
CA PRO A 218 -10.22 -1.17 7.43
C PRO A 218 -10.65 0.15 8.09
N HIS A 219 -9.72 1.08 8.18
CA HIS A 219 -9.89 2.40 8.79
C HIS A 219 -9.22 3.49 7.93
N ARG A 220 -9.63 4.74 8.16
CA ARG A 220 -9.01 5.91 7.52
C ARG A 220 -8.49 6.87 8.57
N LEU A 221 -7.22 7.21 8.47
CA LEU A 221 -6.61 8.31 9.19
C LEU A 221 -6.78 9.59 8.39
N PHE A 222 -7.36 10.60 9.01
CA PHE A 222 -7.49 11.94 8.46
C PHE A 222 -6.59 12.89 9.22
N VAL A 223 -5.94 13.79 8.48
CA VAL A 223 -5.07 14.82 9.06
C VAL A 223 -5.41 16.16 8.42
N ARG A 224 -5.53 17.21 9.23
CA ARG A 224 -5.67 18.58 8.75
C ARG A 224 -4.82 19.56 9.54
N ALA A 225 -4.39 20.60 8.86
CA ALA A 225 -3.60 21.69 9.40
C ALA A 225 -4.44 22.97 9.45
N GLN A 226 -4.21 23.81 10.45
CA GLN A 226 -4.76 25.16 10.53
C GLN A 226 -3.63 26.17 10.34
N ASN A 227 -3.85 27.17 9.50
CA ASN A 227 -2.89 28.26 9.33
C ASN A 227 -3.11 29.38 10.38
N ALA A 228 -2.19 30.35 10.42
CA ALA A 228 -2.24 31.48 11.35
C ALA A 228 -3.50 32.36 11.22
N GLN A 229 -4.22 32.29 10.10
CA GLN A 229 -5.48 33.00 9.88
C GLN A 229 -6.71 32.18 10.32
N GLY A 230 -6.50 31.01 10.92
CA GLY A 230 -7.56 30.13 11.38
C GLY A 230 -8.20 29.28 10.29
N ARG A 231 -7.68 29.30 9.05
CA ARG A 231 -8.22 28.48 7.95
C ARG A 231 -7.65 27.06 8.02
N TRP A 232 -8.53 26.08 7.84
CA TRP A 232 -8.16 24.67 7.78
C TRP A 232 -7.80 24.24 6.37
N SER A 233 -6.81 23.37 6.26
CA SER A 233 -6.44 22.71 5.01
C SER A 233 -7.54 21.75 4.55
N VAL A 234 -7.41 21.30 3.30
CA VAL A 234 -8.04 20.05 2.87
C VAL A 234 -7.53 18.88 3.72
N LEU A 235 -8.30 17.80 3.79
CA LEU A 235 -7.93 16.59 4.52
C LEU A 235 -6.85 15.82 3.76
N SER A 236 -5.77 15.47 4.45
CA SER A 236 -4.89 14.38 4.04
C SER A 236 -5.47 13.07 4.57
N VAL A 237 -5.54 12.05 3.72
CA VAL A 237 -6.17 10.77 4.05
C VAL A 237 -5.16 9.64 3.85
N ARG A 238 -5.12 8.72 4.81
CA ARG A 238 -4.35 7.48 4.72
C ARG A 238 -5.21 6.31 5.17
N ASP A 239 -5.38 5.34 4.28
CA ASP A 239 -6.05 4.09 4.61
C ASP A 239 -5.10 3.16 5.36
N PHE A 240 -5.62 2.43 6.35
CA PHE A 240 -4.89 1.41 7.11
C PHE A 240 -5.84 0.32 7.61
N THR A 241 -5.29 -0.80 8.07
CA THR A 241 -6.06 -1.90 8.66
C THR A 241 -5.56 -2.17 10.07
N VAL A 242 -6.49 -2.25 11.02
CA VAL A 242 -6.21 -2.72 12.38
C VAL A 242 -6.58 -4.20 12.46
N GLN A 243 -5.71 -5.01 13.05
CA GLN A 243 -5.97 -6.42 13.31
C GLN A 243 -5.27 -6.86 14.60
N ASP A 244 -5.92 -7.75 15.35
CA ASP A 244 -5.28 -8.46 16.44
C ASP A 244 -4.12 -9.32 15.89
N ASN A 245 -3.09 -9.52 16.71
CA ASN A 245 -1.91 -10.26 16.30
C ASN A 245 -1.23 -10.93 17.51
N VAL A 246 -0.62 -12.09 17.29
CA VAL A 246 0.22 -12.78 18.27
C VAL A 246 1.53 -13.19 17.61
N ILE A 247 2.64 -12.64 18.06
CA ILE A 247 3.95 -12.93 17.46
C ILE A 247 4.83 -13.67 18.45
N VAL A 248 5.57 -14.68 17.98
CA VAL A 248 6.63 -15.29 18.79
C VAL A 248 7.82 -14.34 18.81
N VAL A 249 8.30 -13.99 20.00
CA VAL A 249 9.40 -13.03 20.18
C VAL A 249 10.66 -13.64 20.80
N SER A 250 10.55 -14.84 21.39
CA SER A 250 11.71 -15.57 21.88
C SER A 250 11.49 -17.07 21.86
N GLY A 251 12.56 -17.80 21.51
CA GLY A 251 12.61 -19.25 21.44
C GLY A 251 13.96 -19.75 20.93
N PRO A 252 14.28 -21.05 21.10
CA PRO A 252 15.50 -21.63 20.58
C PRO A 252 15.41 -21.81 19.05
N THR A 253 16.55 -21.69 18.38
CA THR A 253 16.70 -22.07 16.96
C THR A 253 17.13 -23.52 16.78
N ASP A 254 17.74 -24.12 17.81
CA ASP A 254 18.12 -25.53 17.87
C ASP A 254 17.68 -26.11 19.22
N TRP A 255 17.02 -27.26 19.20
CA TRP A 255 16.48 -27.86 20.40
C TRP A 255 16.47 -29.38 20.36
N CYS A 256 16.41 -29.99 21.53
CA CYS A 256 16.40 -31.43 21.69
C CYS A 256 15.07 -31.93 22.27
N ARG A 257 14.73 -33.17 21.96
CA ARG A 257 13.46 -33.76 22.43
C ARG A 257 13.44 -33.91 23.95
N ASN A 258 12.24 -33.80 24.52
CA ASN A 258 11.90 -33.96 25.94
C ASN A 258 12.60 -33.01 26.94
N THR A 259 13.34 -32.00 26.49
CA THR A 259 13.80 -30.93 27.37
C THR A 259 12.84 -29.75 27.30
N ALA A 260 12.50 -29.16 28.44
CA ALA A 260 11.63 -27.99 28.50
C ALA A 260 12.38 -26.71 28.11
N PHE A 261 11.77 -25.87 27.28
CA PHE A 261 12.21 -24.52 26.94
C PHE A 261 11.06 -23.53 27.11
N ASN A 262 11.39 -22.25 27.16
CA ASN A 262 10.40 -21.19 27.21
C ASN A 262 10.22 -20.55 25.83
N ILE A 263 8.97 -20.30 25.48
CA ILE A 263 8.56 -19.49 24.34
C ILE A 263 7.92 -18.21 24.85
N GLY A 264 8.48 -17.07 24.47
CA GLY A 264 7.86 -15.77 24.68
C GLY A 264 7.08 -15.36 23.45
N PHE A 265 5.88 -14.81 23.67
CA PHE A 265 5.06 -14.21 22.61
C PHE A 265 4.52 -12.85 23.04
N ILE A 266 4.23 -12.00 22.05
CA ILE A 266 3.51 -10.74 22.24
C ILE A 266 2.14 -10.89 21.58
N ALA A 267 1.08 -10.71 22.36
CA ALA A 267 -0.29 -10.57 21.87
C ALA A 267 -0.66 -9.09 21.86
N THR A 268 -0.97 -8.54 20.69
CA THR A 268 -1.50 -7.18 20.49
C THR A 268 -2.96 -7.25 20.07
N GLY A 269 -3.76 -6.30 20.56
CA GLY A 269 -5.19 -6.26 20.28
C GLY A 269 -6.05 -6.78 21.44
N THR A 270 -7.30 -7.15 21.16
CA THR A 270 -8.29 -7.54 22.19
C THR A 270 -8.58 -9.05 22.13
N TYR A 271 -8.37 -9.74 23.25
CA TYR A 271 -8.63 -11.18 23.38
C TYR A 271 -9.84 -11.41 24.29
N ASN A 272 -10.72 -12.33 23.88
CA ASN A 272 -11.98 -12.57 24.58
C ASN A 272 -11.78 -13.53 25.77
N THR A 273 -12.64 -13.40 26.80
CA THR A 273 -12.59 -14.29 27.98
C THR A 273 -12.65 -15.76 27.55
N GLY A 274 -11.76 -16.58 28.12
CA GLY A 274 -11.59 -17.98 27.74
C GLY A 274 -10.68 -18.22 26.53
N ASN A 275 -10.02 -17.19 26.01
CA ASN A 275 -8.99 -17.34 24.98
C ASN A 275 -7.87 -18.29 25.43
N ILE A 276 -7.43 -19.14 24.50
CA ILE A 276 -6.33 -20.08 24.67
C ILE A 276 -5.26 -19.75 23.65
N PHE A 277 -4.08 -19.38 24.14
CA PHE A 277 -2.88 -19.35 23.30
C PHE A 277 -2.27 -20.74 23.23
N THR A 278 -1.95 -21.20 22.01
CA THR A 278 -1.42 -22.53 21.75
C THR A 278 -0.09 -22.44 21.02
N VAL A 279 0.97 -23.02 21.58
CA VAL A 279 2.23 -23.19 20.85
C VAL A 279 2.10 -24.39 19.92
N GLN A 280 2.37 -24.17 18.64
CA GLN A 280 2.30 -25.18 17.59
C GLN A 280 3.67 -25.34 16.93
N LEU A 281 4.00 -26.60 16.64
CA LEU A 281 5.14 -26.99 15.83
C LEU A 281 4.62 -27.43 14.45
N SER A 282 5.24 -26.93 13.39
CA SER A 282 4.94 -27.31 12.02
C SER A 282 5.28 -28.78 11.74
N ASN A 283 4.97 -29.25 10.55
CA ASN A 283 5.59 -30.47 10.02
C ASN A 283 7.08 -30.26 9.68
N PRO A 284 7.83 -31.32 9.29
CA PRO A 284 9.27 -31.23 9.01
C PRO A 284 9.66 -30.34 7.82
N THR A 285 8.71 -29.92 6.98
CA THR A 285 8.96 -29.01 5.84
C THR A 285 8.55 -27.56 6.15
N GLY A 286 8.21 -27.26 7.41
CA GLY A 286 7.86 -25.92 7.86
C GLY A 286 6.40 -25.53 7.63
N SER A 287 5.56 -26.47 7.17
CA SER A 287 4.15 -26.19 6.87
C SER A 287 3.24 -26.46 8.07
N PHE A 288 2.29 -25.56 8.27
CA PHE A 288 1.23 -25.68 9.28
C PHE A 288 -0.11 -26.16 8.71
N LEU A 289 -0.15 -26.60 7.44
CA LEU A 289 -1.38 -27.08 6.80
C LEU A 289 -1.75 -28.52 7.20
N SER A 290 -0.75 -29.32 7.58
CA SER A 290 -0.92 -30.71 8.00
C SER A 290 0.23 -31.11 8.93
N GLY A 291 0.04 -32.14 9.76
CA GLY A 291 1.08 -32.65 10.65
C GLY A 291 1.50 -31.67 11.76
N VAL A 292 0.60 -30.76 12.16
CA VAL A 292 0.84 -29.78 13.22
C VAL A 292 0.81 -30.47 14.58
N THR A 293 1.85 -30.25 15.39
CA THR A 293 1.91 -30.77 16.76
C THR A 293 1.65 -29.64 17.74
N THR A 294 0.71 -29.83 18.66
CA THR A 294 0.48 -28.89 19.78
C THR A 294 1.49 -29.20 20.89
N LEU A 295 2.24 -28.18 21.33
CA LEU A 295 3.29 -28.35 22.34
C LEU A 295 2.85 -27.89 23.74
N ALA A 296 2.13 -26.77 23.82
CA ALA A 296 1.56 -26.26 25.08
C ALA A 296 0.40 -25.32 24.80
N THR A 297 -0.41 -25.10 25.83
CA THR A 297 -1.54 -24.17 25.82
C THR A 297 -1.58 -23.36 27.11
N VAL A 298 -2.05 -22.11 27.04
CA VAL A 298 -2.37 -21.29 28.23
C VAL A 298 -3.66 -20.53 28.01
N ASN A 299 -4.54 -20.53 29.01
CA ASN A 299 -5.69 -19.64 29.05
C ASN A 299 -5.23 -18.27 29.55
N SER A 300 -5.22 -17.27 28.67
CA SER A 300 -4.76 -15.92 28.96
C SER A 300 -5.35 -14.92 27.96
N LEU A 301 -5.47 -13.67 28.39
CA LEU A 301 -5.86 -12.54 27.55
C LEU A 301 -4.67 -11.68 27.10
N SER A 302 -3.48 -11.94 27.65
CA SER A 302 -2.27 -11.15 27.42
C SER A 302 -1.04 -12.03 27.18
N SER A 303 0.01 -11.39 26.67
CA SER A 303 1.37 -11.92 26.52
C SER A 303 1.86 -12.62 27.79
N THR A 304 2.41 -13.82 27.65
CA THR A 304 3.03 -14.57 28.74
C THR A 304 4.11 -15.52 28.20
N ALA A 305 4.98 -16.04 29.06
CA ALA A 305 5.93 -17.08 28.68
C ALA A 305 5.28 -18.46 28.84
N LEU A 306 5.45 -19.32 27.84
CA LEU A 306 4.97 -20.71 27.84
C LEU A 306 6.16 -21.66 27.96
N SER A 307 6.10 -22.57 28.93
CA SER A 307 7.04 -23.69 29.00
C SER A 307 6.56 -24.84 28.10
N VAL A 308 7.43 -25.30 27.21
CA VAL A 308 7.13 -26.28 26.15
C VAL A 308 8.19 -27.36 26.10
N SER A 309 7.79 -28.58 25.71
CA SER A 309 8.70 -29.70 25.44
C SER A 309 8.31 -30.39 24.14
N ILE A 310 9.28 -30.72 23.30
CA ILE A 310 9.04 -31.44 22.05
C ILE A 310 8.90 -32.94 22.35
N PRO A 311 7.77 -33.59 21.99
CA PRO A 311 7.59 -35.02 22.20
C PRO A 311 8.61 -35.88 21.43
N ASN A 312 8.94 -37.05 21.98
CA ASN A 312 9.80 -38.04 21.31
C ASN A 312 9.28 -38.56 19.96
N SER A 313 7.98 -38.48 19.72
CA SER A 313 7.34 -38.89 18.47
C SER A 313 7.70 -37.99 17.29
N VAL A 314 8.20 -36.77 17.54
CA VAL A 314 8.62 -35.83 16.49
C VAL A 314 9.97 -36.28 15.91
N ALA A 315 10.04 -36.42 14.59
CA ALA A 315 11.25 -36.81 13.88
C ALA A 315 12.34 -35.72 13.95
N LEU A 316 13.60 -36.13 13.79
CA LEU A 316 14.72 -35.18 13.73
C LEU A 316 14.69 -34.41 12.40
N GLY A 317 15.15 -33.16 12.40
CA GLY A 317 15.22 -32.35 11.18
C GLY A 317 15.33 -30.85 11.45
N SER A 318 15.75 -30.09 10.44
CA SER A 318 15.97 -28.64 10.50
C SER A 318 14.86 -27.79 9.88
N GLY A 319 13.87 -28.42 9.25
CA GLY A 319 12.81 -27.70 8.53
C GLY A 319 11.62 -27.27 9.38
N TYR A 320 11.67 -27.43 10.71
CA TYR A 320 10.53 -27.09 11.55
C TYR A 320 10.40 -25.58 11.79
N ARG A 321 9.18 -25.17 12.11
CA ARG A 321 8.80 -23.80 12.47
C ARG A 321 7.93 -23.84 13.73
N LEU A 322 8.12 -22.88 14.62
CA LEU A 322 7.29 -22.67 15.81
C LEU A 322 6.42 -21.43 15.60
N ARG A 323 5.12 -21.56 15.90
CA ARG A 323 4.21 -20.43 16.00
C ARG A 323 3.40 -20.52 17.28
N VAL A 324 2.85 -19.38 17.70
CA VAL A 324 1.72 -19.36 18.64
C VAL A 324 0.46 -19.13 17.81
N VAL A 325 -0.68 -19.63 18.27
CA VAL A 325 -2.01 -19.30 17.72
C VAL A 325 -2.94 -18.92 18.87
N SER A 326 -4.01 -18.19 18.58
CA SER A 326 -5.05 -17.83 19.56
C SER A 326 -6.37 -18.47 19.16
N SER A 327 -7.19 -18.86 20.15
CA SER A 327 -8.52 -19.43 19.89
C SER A 327 -9.63 -18.39 19.81
N ASN A 328 -9.49 -17.24 20.49
CA ASN A 328 -10.50 -16.20 20.51
C ASN A 328 -9.91 -14.78 20.73
N PRO A 329 -9.70 -14.00 19.66
CA PRO A 329 -9.98 -14.30 18.26
C PRO A 329 -9.17 -15.49 17.71
N ASN A 330 -9.70 -16.18 16.70
CA ASN A 330 -8.96 -17.26 16.04
C ASN A 330 -7.88 -16.67 15.13
N LEU A 331 -6.63 -16.68 15.59
CA LEU A 331 -5.48 -16.12 14.87
C LEU A 331 -4.47 -17.20 14.52
N THR A 332 -4.22 -17.37 13.22
CA THR A 332 -3.27 -18.35 12.65
C THR A 332 -2.25 -17.73 11.68
N ASN A 333 -2.36 -16.43 11.41
CA ASN A 333 -1.70 -15.67 10.34
C ASN A 333 -0.32 -15.08 10.74
N MET A 334 0.45 -15.80 11.55
CA MET A 334 1.48 -15.15 12.39
C MET A 334 2.90 -15.59 12.02
N PRO A 335 3.90 -14.70 12.21
CA PRO A 335 5.30 -15.01 11.95
C PRO A 335 5.75 -16.18 12.83
N ASP A 336 6.54 -17.05 12.23
CA ASP A 336 7.08 -18.25 12.85
C ASP A 336 8.60 -18.14 13.00
N ILE A 337 9.14 -18.86 13.97
CA ILE A 337 10.59 -18.97 14.15
C ILE A 337 11.07 -20.34 13.64
N PRO A 338 12.19 -20.42 12.89
CA PRO A 338 12.77 -21.69 12.49
C PRO A 338 13.29 -22.46 13.70
N LEU A 339 13.21 -23.78 13.63
CA LEU A 339 13.67 -24.69 14.67
C LEU A 339 14.32 -25.94 14.05
N THR A 340 15.54 -26.23 14.48
CA THR A 340 16.15 -27.55 14.28
C THR A 340 15.88 -28.44 15.48
N ILE A 341 15.34 -29.62 15.20
CA ILE A 341 15.14 -30.67 16.19
C ILE A 341 16.29 -31.66 16.06
N GLY A 342 17.25 -31.51 16.95
CA GLY A 342 18.37 -32.44 17.12
C GLY A 342 17.98 -33.68 17.91
N GLY A 343 18.86 -34.69 17.87
CA GLY A 343 18.76 -35.92 18.65
C GLY A 343 18.91 -35.69 20.16
N THR A 344 19.71 -36.52 20.82
CA THR A 344 20.06 -36.29 22.22
C THR A 344 20.81 -34.97 22.34
N CYS A 345 20.27 -34.03 23.12
CA CYS A 345 21.07 -32.93 23.64
C CYS A 345 22.29 -33.54 24.30
N VAL A 346 23.48 -33.08 23.90
CA VAL A 346 24.66 -33.26 24.73
C VAL A 346 24.40 -32.40 25.97
N CYS A 347 23.65 -32.94 26.92
CA CYS A 347 23.47 -32.37 28.24
C CYS A 347 24.80 -32.58 28.95
N THR A 348 25.82 -31.82 28.55
CA THR A 348 27.19 -31.91 29.07
C THR A 348 27.27 -31.37 30.50
N THR A 349 26.22 -30.68 30.96
CA THR A 349 26.05 -30.18 32.32
C THR A 349 24.62 -30.43 32.81
N LEU A 350 24.44 -31.31 33.79
CA LEU A 350 23.16 -31.54 34.48
C LEU A 350 23.11 -30.70 35.77
N ALA A 351 21.94 -30.19 36.14
CA ALA A 351 21.74 -29.58 37.46
C ALA A 351 20.58 -30.23 38.19
N THR A 352 20.56 -30.14 39.52
CA THR A 352 19.44 -30.68 40.30
C THR A 352 18.25 -29.72 40.29
N VAL A 353 17.04 -30.19 39.98
CA VAL A 353 15.80 -29.39 39.99
C VAL A 353 15.00 -29.49 41.29
N LYS A 354 15.27 -30.52 42.10
CA LYS A 354 14.71 -30.73 43.45
C LYS A 354 15.67 -31.57 44.29
N ALA A 355 15.42 -31.68 45.59
CA ALA A 355 16.14 -32.64 46.44
C ALA A 355 15.66 -34.08 46.17
N GLY A 356 16.54 -35.07 46.26
CA GLY A 356 16.18 -36.47 46.03
C GLY A 356 17.38 -37.41 45.92
N ASP A 357 17.15 -38.63 45.43
CA ASP A 357 18.20 -39.64 45.27
C ASP A 357 18.91 -39.49 43.92
N TRP A 358 20.20 -39.82 43.88
CA TRP A 358 21.04 -39.73 42.68
C TRP A 358 20.48 -40.52 41.50
N GLY A 359 19.92 -41.70 41.79
CA GLY A 359 19.31 -42.59 40.82
C GLY A 359 17.91 -42.19 40.36
N ASP A 360 17.30 -41.15 40.96
CA ASP A 360 16.02 -40.62 40.50
C ASP A 360 16.25 -39.66 39.32
N GLN A 361 15.86 -40.07 38.12
CA GLN A 361 15.99 -39.26 36.91
C GLN A 361 15.30 -37.90 37.02
N THR A 362 14.22 -37.78 37.80
CA THR A 362 13.43 -36.55 37.95
C THR A 362 14.11 -35.49 38.83
N VAL A 363 15.22 -35.85 39.49
CA VAL A 363 16.08 -34.91 40.23
C VAL A 363 16.88 -34.01 39.29
N TRP A 364 17.06 -34.38 38.01
CA TRP A 364 18.01 -33.73 37.10
C TRP A 364 17.34 -32.94 35.96
N THR A 365 17.95 -31.80 35.55
CA THR A 365 17.45 -30.89 34.49
C THR A 365 17.22 -31.54 33.12
N CYS A 366 17.79 -32.72 32.88
CA CYS A 366 17.67 -33.50 31.64
C CYS A 366 16.87 -34.79 31.81
N ASN A 367 16.15 -34.93 32.94
CA ASN A 367 15.35 -36.10 33.32
C ASN A 367 16.05 -37.45 33.07
N ARG A 368 17.34 -37.52 33.40
CA ARG A 368 18.19 -38.72 33.31
C ARG A 368 19.25 -38.70 34.40
N ILE A 369 19.74 -39.87 34.77
CA ILE A 369 20.83 -40.03 35.73
C ILE A 369 22.16 -39.58 35.08
N PRO A 370 23.01 -38.79 35.76
CA PRO A 370 24.33 -38.43 35.26
C PRO A 370 25.24 -39.66 35.08
N GLY A 371 26.02 -39.65 34.00
CA GLY A 371 27.06 -40.63 33.68
C GLY A 371 28.45 -40.01 33.57
N SER A 372 29.47 -40.82 33.27
CA SER A 372 30.89 -40.42 33.30
C SER A 372 31.25 -39.25 32.36
N ALA A 373 30.47 -38.98 31.32
CA ALA A 373 30.68 -37.85 30.42
C ALA A 373 30.12 -36.51 30.94
N ASP A 374 29.33 -36.52 32.01
CA ASP A 374 28.51 -35.37 32.41
C ASP A 374 29.16 -34.51 33.49
N ALA A 375 29.18 -33.20 33.30
CA ALA A 375 29.34 -32.28 34.42
C ALA A 375 28.03 -32.20 35.20
N VAL A 376 28.08 -32.07 36.53
CA VAL A 376 26.88 -31.86 37.34
C VAL A 376 26.99 -30.65 38.25
N ARG A 377 25.88 -29.96 38.49
CA ARG A 377 25.75 -28.82 39.39
C ARG A 377 24.66 -29.08 40.42
N LEU A 378 25.05 -29.33 41.66
CA LEU A 378 24.12 -29.57 42.74
C LEU A 378 23.59 -28.23 43.28
N ARG A 379 22.30 -28.00 43.11
CA ARG A 379 21.53 -26.87 43.66
C ARG A 379 20.73 -27.26 44.90
N HIS A 380 20.48 -28.56 45.06
CA HIS A 380 19.70 -29.15 46.13
C HIS A 380 20.46 -30.33 46.76
N LEU A 381 19.92 -30.89 47.85
CA LEU A 381 20.44 -32.12 48.45
C LEU A 381 20.22 -33.33 47.52
N VAL A 382 21.29 -34.02 47.16
CA VAL A 382 21.26 -35.31 46.47
C VAL A 382 21.79 -36.40 47.40
N ARG A 383 21.09 -37.53 47.48
CA ARG A 383 21.52 -38.71 48.24
C ARG A 383 22.01 -39.79 47.28
N LEU A 384 23.20 -40.33 47.49
CA LEU A 384 23.65 -41.56 46.86
C LEU A 384 23.19 -42.73 47.75
N PRO A 385 22.21 -43.55 47.32
CA PRO A 385 21.72 -44.67 48.13
C PRO A 385 22.82 -45.70 48.42
N SER A 386 22.56 -46.59 49.39
CA SER A 386 23.54 -47.60 49.80
C SER A 386 23.95 -48.49 48.62
N GLY A 387 25.25 -48.69 48.45
CA GLY A 387 25.84 -49.49 47.37
C GLY A 387 25.77 -48.90 45.96
N LEU A 388 25.18 -47.72 45.77
CA LEU A 388 25.07 -47.08 44.45
C LEU A 388 26.35 -46.34 44.08
N ILE A 389 26.81 -46.53 42.83
CA ILE A 389 27.95 -45.81 42.26
C ILE A 389 27.45 -44.78 41.25
N GLY A 390 27.53 -43.49 41.61
CA GLY A 390 27.33 -42.38 40.68
C GLY A 390 28.60 -42.14 39.85
N ASN A 391 28.44 -41.78 38.57
CA ASN A 391 29.56 -41.44 37.68
C ASN A 391 29.34 -40.05 37.09
N VAL A 392 30.37 -39.21 37.09
CA VAL A 392 30.35 -37.86 36.49
C VAL A 392 31.73 -37.49 35.95
N ARG A 393 31.77 -36.60 34.96
CA ARG A 393 32.99 -35.92 34.49
C ARG A 393 33.48 -34.90 35.51
N SER A 394 32.56 -34.09 36.05
CA SER A 394 32.86 -33.09 37.07
C SER A 394 31.63 -32.82 37.93
N ILE A 395 31.83 -32.31 39.14
CA ILE A 395 30.76 -31.94 40.07
C ILE A 395 31.04 -30.56 40.64
N SER A 396 30.00 -29.74 40.74
CA SER A 396 30.00 -28.39 41.31
C SER A 396 28.81 -28.21 42.24
N TYR A 397 28.91 -27.28 43.19
CA TYR A 397 27.89 -27.03 44.21
C TYR A 397 27.48 -25.56 44.21
N ASP A 398 26.18 -25.28 44.24
CA ASP A 398 25.62 -23.96 44.57
C ASP A 398 25.34 -23.85 46.07
N ASN A 399 25.00 -22.65 46.57
CA ASN A 399 24.86 -22.35 48.01
C ASN A 399 23.96 -23.32 48.82
N ASN A 400 23.02 -24.02 48.19
CA ASN A 400 22.11 -24.99 48.83
C ASN A 400 22.32 -26.45 48.37
N GLY A 401 23.31 -26.68 47.51
CA GLY A 401 23.67 -28.00 46.99
C GLY A 401 24.46 -28.82 48.00
N SER A 402 24.08 -30.08 48.19
CA SER A 402 24.88 -31.01 49.00
C SER A 402 24.73 -32.43 48.47
N LEU A 403 25.77 -33.24 48.69
CA LEU A 403 25.78 -34.66 48.34
C LEU A 403 25.92 -35.47 49.63
N ARG A 404 25.01 -36.41 49.87
CA ARG A 404 25.07 -37.33 51.02
C ARG A 404 25.24 -38.76 50.55
N PHE A 405 26.18 -39.48 51.15
CA PHE A 405 26.45 -40.87 50.85
C PHE A 405 25.72 -41.78 51.86
N GLY A 406 24.95 -42.73 51.35
CA GLY A 406 24.51 -43.89 52.13
C GLY A 406 25.65 -44.88 52.33
N ASN A 407 25.41 -45.95 53.11
CA ASN A 407 26.43 -46.96 53.39
C ASN A 407 26.98 -47.58 52.10
N ASP A 408 28.30 -47.58 51.90
CA ASP A 408 28.97 -48.03 50.66
C ASP A 408 28.60 -47.29 49.37
N GLY A 409 27.88 -46.17 49.44
CA GLY A 409 27.62 -45.31 48.28
C GLY A 409 28.89 -44.62 47.80
N ARG A 410 29.12 -44.55 46.49
CA ARG A 410 30.33 -43.96 45.90
C ARG A 410 29.99 -42.99 44.78
N LEU A 411 30.75 -41.91 44.67
CA LEU A 411 30.76 -41.04 43.51
C LEU A 411 32.12 -41.16 42.85
N ARG A 412 32.13 -41.46 41.57
CA ARG A 412 33.33 -41.46 40.76
C ARG A 412 33.30 -40.19 39.89
N VAL A 413 34.37 -39.40 39.96
CA VAL A 413 34.56 -38.16 39.18
C VAL A 413 35.78 -38.25 38.24
N GLY A 414 35.62 -37.89 36.96
CA GLY A 414 36.74 -37.49 36.08
C GLY A 414 37.49 -38.59 35.32
N PHE A 415 36.82 -39.56 34.73
CA PHE A 415 37.42 -40.65 33.93
C PHE A 415 36.69 -40.88 32.61
#